data_AF-F0SJ82-F1
#
_entry.id   AF-F0SJ82-F1
#
_cell.length_a   1.000
_cell.length_b   1.000
_cell.length_c   1.000
_cell.angle_alpha   90.00
_cell.angle_beta   90.00
_cell.angle_gamma   90.00
#
_symmetry.space_group_name_H-M   'P 1'
#
loop_
_entity.id
_entity.type
_entity.pdbx_description
1 polymer ?
#
loop_
_entity_poly.entity_id
_entity_poly.type
_entity_poly.pdbx_seq_one_letter_code
_entity_poly.pdbx_strand_id
1 'polypeptide(L)'
;MPYSFPSGCRAAVAALALLLTSLPVLADEPSSADREFLTPNDFTGSDVERINQAIEFAAETGTRVVVPRWNLSADGKRDIWLLDSAILVRSNTVLEFDNCHVKLSDRCRDNFIRSHNCGLGITEIETIENVIIRGRGRVLLEGADRPRSTGDAAKTLGKRTYGSDAGKEGESQTGDWRNIGILLAHVKHFTIENLFMKDAHCWAISLERCAHGLVRDIEFDMTESRMIDGKKWPNLNQDGVDLRQGCRDITLENITGVTGDDLVALTNIVGDVPAGTDRSTMVSGTAFREGDDIRDIIIRNVRGHSHGGHHVVRLLNASGLKIHNVLIDGLIDTSPAGKPCKATLKIGDSNPVWGGVTPVGDTSRILINNVSSASRHTILIAGSLTDSVISNVIRNRSDGSPITYASGKDHIRNVQTSNLVQVQPAVE
;
A
#
# COMPACT_ATOMS: atom_id res chain seq x y z
N MET A 1 20.61 107.96 -27.73
CA MET A 1 19.59 107.46 -26.77
C MET A 1 18.53 106.70 -27.57
N PRO A 2 17.74 105.77 -26.98
CA PRO A 2 18.11 104.55 -26.24
C PRO A 2 17.38 103.32 -26.87
N TYR A 3 17.21 102.08 -26.37
CA TYR A 3 17.70 101.22 -25.27
C TYR A 3 17.90 99.80 -25.92
N SER A 4 18.94 99.01 -25.62
CA SER A 4 19.13 98.10 -24.47
C SER A 4 18.15 96.91 -24.36
N PHE A 5 18.69 95.68 -24.53
CA PHE A 5 18.06 94.38 -24.18
C PHE A 5 18.27 94.03 -22.68
N PRO A 6 17.49 93.07 -22.12
CA PRO A 6 18.14 91.87 -21.59
C PRO A 6 17.36 90.53 -21.68
N SER A 7 18.11 89.46 -21.39
CA SER A 7 17.89 88.01 -21.35
C SER A 7 16.71 87.37 -20.57
N GLY A 8 16.32 86.15 -20.99
CA GLY A 8 15.93 85.01 -20.13
C GLY A 8 14.42 84.71 -19.97
N CYS A 9 13.97 83.54 -19.49
CA CYS A 9 14.67 82.24 -19.33
C CYS A 9 13.66 81.08 -19.06
N ARG A 10 13.99 79.85 -19.51
CA ARG A 10 13.38 78.52 -19.18
C ARG A 10 11.92 78.24 -19.56
N ALA A 11 11.63 76.95 -19.77
CA ALA A 11 10.34 76.40 -20.18
C ALA A 11 9.66 75.64 -19.03
N ALA A 12 8.34 75.45 -19.13
CA ALA A 12 7.54 74.66 -18.19
C ALA A 12 7.33 73.22 -18.70
N VAL A 13 7.35 72.26 -17.77
CA VAL A 13 6.88 70.89 -17.97
C VAL A 13 5.84 70.61 -16.89
N ALA A 14 4.63 70.22 -17.30
CA ALA A 14 3.55 69.89 -16.38
C ALA A 14 3.71 68.46 -15.85
N ALA A 15 3.50 68.26 -14.55
CA ALA A 15 3.54 66.94 -13.94
C ALA A 15 2.22 66.18 -14.16
N LEU A 16 2.32 64.92 -14.58
CA LEU A 16 1.20 63.97 -14.56
C LEU A 16 1.48 62.94 -13.47
N ALA A 17 0.59 62.83 -12.48
CA ALA A 17 0.74 61.89 -11.38
C ALA A 17 0.24 60.49 -11.78
N LEU A 18 1.09 59.48 -11.68
CA LEU A 18 0.64 58.08 -11.65
C LEU A 18 0.34 57.67 -10.21
N LEU A 19 -0.81 57.04 -9.99
CA LEU A 19 -1.03 56.25 -8.78
C LEU A 19 -0.24 54.94 -8.91
N LEU A 20 0.71 54.73 -8.00
CA LEU A 20 1.30 53.41 -7.79
C LEU A 20 0.33 52.55 -6.99
N THR A 21 -0.52 51.78 -7.69
CA THR A 21 -1.22 50.64 -7.08
C THR A 21 -0.20 49.58 -6.70
N SER A 22 -0.25 49.11 -5.45
CA SER A 22 0.62 48.04 -4.95
C SER A 22 0.37 46.74 -5.71
N LEU A 23 1.33 46.32 -6.54
CA LEU A 23 1.40 44.95 -7.04
C LEU A 23 1.58 43.98 -5.86
N PRO A 24 1.02 42.77 -5.91
CA PRO A 24 1.36 41.74 -4.93
C PRO A 24 2.85 41.41 -5.04
N VAL A 25 3.50 41.22 -3.89
CA VAL A 25 4.85 40.68 -3.83
C VAL A 25 4.80 39.26 -4.37
N LEU A 26 5.49 39.02 -5.50
CA LEU A 26 5.84 37.67 -5.92
C LEU A 26 6.64 37.03 -4.79
N ALA A 27 6.27 35.82 -4.35
CA ALA A 27 7.06 35.09 -3.39
C ALA A 27 8.48 34.88 -3.96
N ASP A 28 9.51 35.08 -3.13
CA ASP A 28 10.89 34.80 -3.53
C ASP A 28 10.99 33.34 -4.02
N GLU A 29 11.58 33.13 -5.21
CA GLU A 29 11.87 31.78 -5.67
C GLU A 29 12.83 31.10 -4.68
N PRO A 30 12.61 29.82 -4.32
CA PRO A 30 13.47 29.11 -3.37
C PRO A 30 14.89 29.08 -3.92
N SER A 31 15.85 29.65 -3.17
CA SER A 31 17.19 29.95 -3.69
C SER A 31 17.91 28.68 -4.16
N SER A 32 17.99 28.51 -5.48
CA SER A 32 18.28 27.26 -6.19
C SER A 32 19.78 26.87 -6.23
N ALA A 33 20.54 27.25 -5.21
CA ALA A 33 21.94 26.89 -5.04
C ALA A 33 22.11 25.70 -4.07
N ASP A 34 22.92 24.72 -4.48
CA ASP A 34 23.52 23.66 -3.66
C ASP A 34 22.59 22.67 -2.92
N ARG A 35 21.31 22.53 -3.30
CA ARG A 35 20.47 21.41 -2.82
C ARG A 35 20.31 20.29 -3.85
N GLU A 36 20.77 19.11 -3.47
CA GLU A 36 20.64 17.84 -4.22
C GLU A 36 19.22 17.22 -4.16
N PHE A 37 18.26 17.91 -3.51
CA PHE A 37 16.90 17.44 -3.26
C PHE A 37 15.96 18.60 -2.93
N LEU A 38 14.67 18.38 -3.19
CA LEU A 38 13.57 19.26 -2.76
C LEU A 38 13.04 18.78 -1.40
N THR A 39 12.56 19.68 -0.55
CA THR A 39 11.84 19.27 0.67
C THR A 39 10.51 20.01 0.83
N PRO A 40 9.43 19.38 1.35
CA PRO A 40 8.15 20.06 1.57
C PRO A 40 8.20 21.26 2.53
N ASN A 41 9.31 21.45 3.25
CA ASN A 41 9.55 22.65 4.04
C ASN A 41 9.86 23.90 3.19
N ASP A 42 10.16 23.74 1.90
CA ASP A 42 10.39 24.85 0.95
C ASP A 42 9.09 25.34 0.29
N PHE A 43 7.94 24.76 0.65
CA PHE A 43 6.63 24.98 0.03
C PHE A 43 5.59 25.52 1.03
N THR A 44 4.42 25.97 0.57
CA THR A 44 3.36 26.55 1.42
C THR A 44 2.03 25.79 1.31
N GLY A 45 1.24 25.79 2.39
CA GLY A 45 -0.01 25.04 2.53
C GLY A 45 0.03 24.02 3.68
N SER A 46 -0.94 23.11 3.70
CA SER A 46 -0.98 21.95 4.60
C SER A 46 0.21 21.00 4.37
N ASP A 47 0.37 20.01 5.25
CA ASP A 47 1.46 19.03 5.16
C ASP A 47 1.40 18.22 3.85
N VAL A 48 0.20 17.80 3.43
CA VAL A 48 0.01 17.04 2.19
C VAL A 48 0.14 17.91 0.93
N GLU A 49 -0.38 19.14 0.93
CA GLU A 49 -0.24 20.06 -0.21
C GLU A 49 1.23 20.35 -0.50
N ARG A 50 2.03 20.61 0.54
CA ARG A 50 3.47 20.87 0.41
C ARG A 50 4.26 19.66 -0.09
N ILE A 51 3.88 18.45 0.31
CA ILE A 51 4.49 17.22 -0.23
C ILE A 51 4.12 17.05 -1.71
N ASN A 52 2.86 17.25 -2.07
CA ASN A 52 2.38 17.06 -3.45
C ASN A 52 2.92 18.13 -4.41
N GLN A 53 3.09 19.39 -3.96
CA GLN A 53 3.79 20.45 -4.70
C GLN A 53 5.27 20.09 -4.94
N ALA A 54 5.97 19.58 -3.92
CA ALA A 54 7.35 19.13 -4.06
C ALA A 54 7.48 17.96 -5.06
N ILE A 55 6.53 17.02 -5.07
CA ILE A 55 6.48 15.90 -6.05
C ILE A 55 6.14 16.40 -7.46
N GLU A 56 5.35 17.46 -7.60
CA GLU A 56 4.99 18.06 -8.90
C GLU A 56 6.23 18.66 -9.57
N PHE A 57 6.92 19.55 -8.86
CA PHE A 57 8.17 20.15 -9.31
C PHE A 57 9.27 19.08 -9.54
N ALA A 58 9.36 18.07 -8.66
CA ALA A 58 10.28 16.94 -8.82
C ALA A 58 10.05 16.13 -10.10
N ALA A 59 8.78 15.89 -10.48
CA ALA A 59 8.45 15.10 -11.66
C ALA A 59 8.84 15.80 -12.97
N GLU A 60 8.85 17.14 -12.98
CA GLU A 60 9.32 17.95 -14.12
C GLU A 60 10.86 18.02 -14.21
N THR A 61 11.56 18.02 -13.06
CA THR A 61 13.02 18.22 -13.00
C THR A 61 13.85 16.95 -12.80
N GLY A 62 13.22 15.82 -12.47
CA GLY A 62 13.90 14.58 -12.06
C GLY A 62 14.59 14.66 -10.68
N THR A 63 14.31 15.71 -9.89
CA THR A 63 14.91 15.91 -8.56
C THR A 63 14.22 15.02 -7.52
N ARG A 64 14.96 14.43 -6.56
CA ARG A 64 14.32 13.67 -5.47
C ARG A 64 13.64 14.59 -4.45
N VAL A 65 12.51 14.15 -3.92
CA VAL A 65 11.83 14.77 -2.77
C VAL A 65 12.27 14.07 -1.49
N VAL A 66 12.68 14.83 -0.48
CA VAL A 66 12.96 14.35 0.88
C VAL A 66 11.96 14.94 1.86
N VAL A 67 11.19 14.09 2.53
CA VAL A 67 10.29 14.42 3.64
C VAL A 67 11.04 14.18 4.96
N PRO A 68 11.63 15.22 5.58
CA PRO A 68 12.52 15.07 6.74
C PRO A 68 11.74 14.91 8.04
N ARG A 69 12.43 14.46 9.09
CA ARG A 69 11.87 14.36 10.46
C ARG A 69 11.13 15.61 10.93
N TRP A 70 11.64 16.80 10.60
CA TRP A 70 11.11 18.06 11.11
C TRP A 70 10.22 18.74 10.07
N ASN A 71 8.94 18.84 10.40
CA ASN A 71 7.96 19.62 9.70
C ASN A 71 8.03 21.08 10.17
N LEU A 72 8.27 22.01 9.24
CA LEU A 72 8.39 23.44 9.49
C LEU A 72 7.16 24.17 8.91
N SER A 73 5.98 23.87 9.47
CA SER A 73 4.73 24.55 9.12
C SER A 73 4.63 25.98 9.68
N ALA A 74 3.69 26.77 9.16
CA ALA A 74 3.38 28.11 9.66
C ALA A 74 2.98 28.12 11.16
N ASP A 75 2.30 27.07 11.64
CA ASP A 75 1.95 26.87 13.06
C ASP A 75 3.17 26.48 13.94
N GLY A 76 4.37 26.45 13.37
CA GLY A 76 5.62 26.11 14.05
C GLY A 76 6.16 24.72 13.70
N LYS A 77 7.24 24.37 14.42
CA LYS A 77 8.01 23.15 14.21
C LYS A 77 7.35 21.94 14.87
N ARG A 78 7.10 20.89 14.08
CA ARG A 78 6.53 19.59 14.50
C ARG A 78 7.47 18.44 14.10
N ASP A 79 7.40 17.29 14.78
CA ASP A 79 8.07 16.03 14.39
C ASP A 79 7.12 15.02 13.73
N ILE A 80 5.99 15.53 13.21
CA ILE A 80 4.94 14.76 12.53
C ILE A 80 4.44 15.50 11.29
N TRP A 81 4.18 14.74 10.22
CA TRP A 81 3.47 15.19 9.02
C TRP A 81 2.06 14.62 9.05
N LEU A 82 1.03 15.47 9.03
CA LEU A 82 -0.37 15.10 9.21
C LEU A 82 -1.12 15.19 7.87
N LEU A 83 -1.46 14.05 7.29
CA LEU A 83 -2.08 13.95 5.97
C LEU A 83 -3.62 13.99 6.08
N ASP A 84 -4.23 15.02 5.50
CA ASP A 84 -5.70 15.11 5.30
C ASP A 84 -6.16 14.45 3.98
N SER A 85 -5.23 14.11 3.08
CA SER A 85 -5.44 13.37 1.82
C SER A 85 -4.16 12.62 1.41
N ALA A 86 -4.16 11.87 0.30
CA ALA A 86 -2.99 11.08 -0.09
C ALA A 86 -1.85 11.89 -0.70
N ILE A 87 -0.62 11.39 -0.48
CA ILE A 87 0.55 11.76 -1.26
C ILE A 87 0.42 11.14 -2.66
N LEU A 88 0.57 11.94 -3.73
CA LEU A 88 0.27 11.55 -5.11
C LEU A 88 1.55 11.34 -5.92
N VAL A 89 1.98 10.08 -6.06
CA VAL A 89 3.20 9.75 -6.82
C VAL A 89 2.96 9.74 -8.33
N ARG A 90 3.92 10.31 -9.06
CA ARG A 90 3.93 10.53 -10.52
C ARG A 90 5.03 9.71 -11.19
N SER A 91 5.02 9.60 -12.52
CA SER A 91 6.15 8.98 -13.23
C SER A 91 7.47 9.66 -12.85
N ASN A 92 8.56 8.89 -12.77
CA ASN A 92 9.90 9.36 -12.37
C ASN A 92 9.99 9.96 -10.94
N THR A 93 9.00 9.74 -10.07
CA THR A 93 9.05 10.22 -8.67
C THR A 93 10.07 9.44 -7.85
N VAL A 94 11.00 10.13 -7.20
CA VAL A 94 11.81 9.60 -6.10
C VAL A 94 11.41 10.29 -4.81
N LEU A 95 10.65 9.60 -3.97
CA LEU A 95 10.14 10.06 -2.67
C LEU A 95 10.90 9.35 -1.54
N GLU A 96 11.74 10.11 -0.83
CA GLU A 96 12.49 9.65 0.35
C GLU A 96 11.87 10.23 1.62
N PHE A 97 11.56 9.38 2.59
CA PHE A 97 11.18 9.76 3.94
C PHE A 97 12.42 9.63 4.84
N ASP A 98 12.88 10.71 5.50
CA ASP A 98 14.11 10.67 6.33
C ASP A 98 13.81 10.84 7.82
N ASN A 99 13.87 9.70 8.54
CA ASN A 99 13.68 9.59 9.99
C ASN A 99 12.39 10.25 10.52
N CYS A 100 11.32 10.26 9.72
CA CYS A 100 10.10 11.01 9.98
C CYS A 100 8.89 10.13 10.37
N HIS A 101 7.92 10.78 11.02
CA HIS A 101 6.61 10.22 11.29
C HIS A 101 5.59 10.90 10.38
N VAL A 102 4.88 10.11 9.59
CA VAL A 102 3.76 10.54 8.74
C VAL A 102 2.50 9.86 9.26
N LYS A 103 1.45 10.64 9.51
CA LYS A 103 0.19 10.15 10.10
C LYS A 103 -1.01 10.61 9.31
N LEU A 104 -1.99 9.74 9.08
CA LEU A 104 -3.30 10.14 8.55
C LEU A 104 -4.06 10.92 9.62
N SER A 105 -4.76 12.00 9.25
CA SER A 105 -5.60 12.75 10.18
C SER A 105 -6.97 12.06 10.42
N ASP A 106 -7.64 12.40 11.52
CA ASP A 106 -9.03 12.02 11.80
C ASP A 106 -10.04 12.57 10.75
N ARG A 107 -9.60 13.45 9.85
CA ARG A 107 -10.39 13.98 8.72
C ARG A 107 -10.10 13.27 7.39
N CYS A 108 -9.00 12.53 7.32
CA CYS A 108 -8.56 11.88 6.10
C CYS A 108 -9.52 10.74 5.69
N ARG A 109 -9.73 10.62 4.37
CA ARG A 109 -10.49 9.55 3.72
C ARG A 109 -9.81 9.25 2.37
N ASP A 110 -8.51 9.04 2.43
CA ASP A 110 -7.61 8.76 1.31
C ASP A 110 -6.38 8.01 1.84
N ASN A 111 -5.55 7.48 0.94
CA ASN A 111 -4.39 6.65 1.28
C ASN A 111 -3.27 7.45 2.00
N PHE A 112 -2.22 6.79 2.54
CA PHE A 112 -0.96 7.50 2.83
C PHE A 112 -0.36 8.02 1.51
N ILE A 113 -0.29 7.11 0.53
CA ILE A 113 0.32 7.34 -0.77
C ILE A 113 -0.52 6.60 -1.81
N ARG A 114 -0.83 7.25 -2.94
CA ARG A 114 -1.34 6.55 -4.13
C ARG A 114 -0.73 7.05 -5.42
N SER A 115 -0.75 6.22 -6.45
CA SER A 115 -0.39 6.65 -7.80
C SER A 115 -1.43 7.64 -8.33
N HIS A 116 -0.98 8.81 -8.80
CA HIS A 116 -1.87 9.94 -9.17
C HIS A 116 -2.84 9.62 -10.33
N ASN A 117 -2.49 8.63 -11.16
CA ASN A 117 -3.29 8.08 -12.25
C ASN A 117 -4.55 7.32 -11.79
N CYS A 118 -4.78 7.16 -10.48
CA CYS A 118 -5.95 6.50 -9.93
C CYS A 118 -6.62 7.30 -8.82
N GLY A 119 -7.94 7.18 -8.72
CA GLY A 119 -8.74 7.93 -7.74
C GLY A 119 -10.23 7.96 -8.10
N LEU A 120 -11.00 8.71 -7.30
CA LEU A 120 -12.44 8.81 -7.47
C LEU A 120 -12.80 9.41 -8.84
N GLY A 121 -13.64 8.70 -9.61
CA GLY A 121 -14.07 9.10 -10.96
C GLY A 121 -13.10 8.75 -12.09
N ILE A 122 -11.90 8.23 -11.81
CA ILE A 122 -10.94 7.83 -12.85
C ILE A 122 -11.25 6.40 -13.31
N THR A 123 -11.94 6.28 -14.45
CA THR A 123 -12.36 4.98 -15.01
C THR A 123 -11.30 4.34 -15.89
N GLU A 124 -10.53 5.15 -16.62
CA GLU A 124 -9.39 4.71 -17.44
C GLU A 124 -8.10 5.10 -16.73
N ILE A 125 -7.25 4.11 -16.42
CA ILE A 125 -6.01 4.31 -15.67
C ILE A 125 -4.82 4.13 -16.62
N GLU A 126 -4.15 5.24 -16.93
CA GLU A 126 -2.93 5.25 -17.72
C GLU A 126 -1.77 4.55 -16.99
N THR A 127 -0.78 4.04 -17.73
CA THR A 127 0.43 3.47 -17.12
C THR A 127 1.36 4.59 -16.66
N ILE A 128 1.87 4.51 -15.43
CA ILE A 128 2.96 5.36 -14.94
C ILE A 128 4.18 4.51 -14.58
N GLU A 129 5.37 5.09 -14.54
CA GLU A 129 6.61 4.32 -14.39
C GLU A 129 7.73 5.03 -13.61
N ASN A 130 8.73 4.28 -13.16
CA ASN A 130 9.92 4.77 -12.44
C ASN A 130 9.57 5.44 -11.10
N VAL A 131 8.83 4.72 -10.24
CA VAL A 131 8.32 5.24 -8.96
C VAL A 131 9.08 4.64 -7.79
N ILE A 132 9.86 5.43 -7.07
CA ILE A 132 10.59 5.02 -5.87
C ILE A 132 9.97 5.69 -4.64
N ILE A 133 9.51 4.86 -3.70
CA ILE A 133 9.03 5.25 -2.37
C ILE A 133 9.97 4.57 -1.36
N ARG A 134 10.78 5.33 -0.63
CA ARG A 134 11.75 4.74 0.31
C ARG A 134 11.82 5.46 1.65
N GLY A 135 12.02 4.70 2.72
CA GLY A 135 12.41 5.26 4.01
C GLY A 135 13.92 5.25 4.22
N ARG A 136 14.40 6.20 5.02
CA ARG A 136 15.79 6.31 5.48
C ARG A 136 15.81 6.44 7.00
N GLY A 137 16.63 5.60 7.63
CA GLY A 137 16.59 5.43 9.09
C GLY A 137 15.23 4.89 9.54
N ARG A 138 14.67 5.43 10.62
CA ARG A 138 13.36 5.00 11.15
C ARG A 138 12.22 5.87 10.60
N VAL A 139 11.49 5.33 9.63
CA VAL A 139 10.27 5.95 9.07
C VAL A 139 9.04 5.21 9.58
N LEU A 140 8.06 5.97 10.06
CA LEU A 140 6.76 5.46 10.52
C LEU A 140 5.63 6.06 9.67
N LEU A 141 4.81 5.20 9.07
CA LEU A 141 3.50 5.54 8.52
C LEU A 141 2.42 5.06 9.52
N GLU A 142 1.72 5.96 10.20
CA GLU A 142 0.70 5.64 11.22
C GLU A 142 -0.72 6.05 10.79
N GLY A 143 -1.71 5.16 10.92
CA GLY A 143 -3.10 5.55 10.67
C GLY A 143 -3.68 6.50 11.73
N ALA A 144 -4.70 7.26 11.35
CA ALA A 144 -5.46 8.15 12.23
C ALA A 144 -5.97 7.49 13.52
N ASP A 145 -6.18 8.30 14.56
CA ASP A 145 -6.62 7.86 15.89
C ASP A 145 -8.13 7.59 15.95
N ARG A 146 -8.93 8.38 15.23
CA ARG A 146 -10.37 8.19 15.00
C ARG A 146 -10.70 8.20 13.50
N PRO A 147 -10.28 7.16 12.74
CA PRO A 147 -10.42 7.16 11.29
C PRO A 147 -11.87 7.25 10.83
N ARG A 148 -12.09 8.00 9.75
CA ARG A 148 -13.40 8.18 9.12
C ARG A 148 -14.05 6.87 8.69
N SER A 149 -13.25 5.96 8.16
CA SER A 149 -13.63 4.60 7.74
C SER A 149 -12.46 3.65 7.97
N THR A 150 -12.75 2.34 8.06
CA THR A 150 -11.75 1.27 8.08
C THR A 150 -12.26 0.07 7.29
N GLY A 151 -11.39 -0.90 7.02
CA GLY A 151 -11.70 -2.14 6.33
C GLY A 151 -12.08 -1.98 4.86
N ASP A 152 -12.62 -3.07 4.29
CA ASP A 152 -12.93 -3.21 2.86
C ASP A 152 -14.39 -2.81 2.49
N ALA A 153 -14.69 -2.78 1.19
CA ALA A 153 -16.02 -2.43 0.66
C ALA A 153 -17.17 -3.39 1.07
N ALA A 154 -16.87 -4.53 1.68
CA ALA A 154 -17.85 -5.45 2.26
C ALA A 154 -17.99 -5.31 3.80
N LYS A 155 -17.31 -4.34 4.43
CA LYS A 155 -17.41 -4.05 5.87
C LYS A 155 -18.23 -2.77 6.12
N THR A 156 -19.46 -2.94 6.60
CA THR A 156 -20.30 -1.82 7.07
C THR A 156 -19.70 -1.15 8.30
N LEU A 157 -19.57 0.17 8.27
CA LEU A 157 -19.04 0.96 9.39
C LEU A 157 -19.97 0.89 10.62
N GLY A 158 -19.38 0.99 11.81
CA GLY A 158 -20.10 0.87 13.10
C GLY A 158 -20.63 -0.53 13.43
N LYS A 159 -20.72 -1.45 12.45
CA LYS A 159 -21.25 -2.81 12.59
C LYS A 159 -20.21 -3.90 12.42
N ARG A 160 -19.38 -3.84 11.37
CA ARG A 160 -18.32 -4.83 11.09
C ARG A 160 -16.91 -4.29 11.34
N THR A 161 -16.74 -2.98 11.33
CA THR A 161 -15.44 -2.29 11.46
C THR A 161 -15.68 -0.85 11.94
N TYR A 162 -14.67 -0.17 12.48
CA TYR A 162 -14.81 1.22 12.93
C TYR A 162 -14.93 2.21 11.76
N GLY A 163 -15.60 3.34 12.00
CA GLY A 163 -15.52 4.52 11.15
C GLY A 163 -16.28 5.66 11.79
N SER A 164 -15.66 6.84 11.93
CA SER A 164 -16.33 8.01 12.48
C SER A 164 -17.43 8.59 11.57
N ASP A 165 -17.55 8.09 10.32
CA ASP A 165 -18.63 8.39 9.37
C ASP A 165 -19.85 7.46 9.47
N ALA A 166 -19.82 6.46 10.36
CA ALA A 166 -20.94 5.54 10.57
C ALA A 166 -22.24 6.28 10.96
N GLY A 167 -23.28 6.13 10.14
CA GLY A 167 -24.59 6.76 10.33
C GLY A 167 -24.72 8.21 9.85
N LYS A 168 -23.68 8.81 9.25
CA LYS A 168 -23.77 10.16 8.65
C LYS A 168 -24.46 10.09 7.29
N GLU A 169 -25.38 11.02 7.04
CA GLU A 169 -25.97 11.23 5.72
C GLU A 169 -24.92 11.77 4.74
N GLY A 170 -25.00 11.35 3.47
CA GLY A 170 -24.04 11.72 2.41
C GLY A 170 -22.72 10.95 2.42
N GLU A 171 -22.33 10.32 3.53
CA GLU A 171 -21.05 9.63 3.67
C GLU A 171 -21.13 8.13 3.32
N SER A 172 -20.05 7.59 2.74
CA SER A 172 -19.96 6.16 2.40
C SER A 172 -19.92 5.29 3.67
N GLN A 173 -20.89 4.38 3.78
CA GLN A 173 -21.16 3.55 4.96
C GLN A 173 -20.37 2.23 4.99
N THR A 174 -19.33 2.11 4.16
CA THR A 174 -18.38 0.98 4.13
C THR A 174 -16.94 1.47 4.13
N GLY A 175 -16.00 0.52 4.16
CA GLY A 175 -14.67 0.75 3.61
C GLY A 175 -14.67 0.84 2.09
N ASP A 176 -13.49 1.09 1.51
CA ASP A 176 -13.19 1.08 0.07
C ASP A 176 -11.66 1.29 -0.12
N TRP A 177 -11.19 1.41 -1.37
CA TRP A 177 -9.77 1.55 -1.71
C TRP A 177 -9.07 2.75 -1.02
N ARG A 178 -9.80 3.79 -0.61
CA ARG A 178 -9.24 4.96 0.11
C ARG A 178 -8.70 4.61 1.49
N ASN A 179 -9.06 3.46 2.06
CA ASN A 179 -8.57 3.01 3.35
C ASN A 179 -7.21 2.27 3.26
N ILE A 180 -6.72 1.96 2.06
CA ILE A 180 -5.44 1.27 1.84
C ILE A 180 -4.28 2.18 2.25
N GLY A 181 -3.19 1.63 2.78
CA GLY A 181 -2.01 2.42 3.15
C GLY A 181 -1.29 3.01 1.94
N ILE A 182 -0.68 2.16 1.11
CA ILE A 182 -0.03 2.53 -0.16
C ILE A 182 -0.76 1.83 -1.30
N LEU A 183 -1.26 2.59 -2.28
CA LEU A 183 -2.07 2.09 -3.38
C LEU A 183 -1.45 2.45 -4.74
N LEU A 184 -0.90 1.45 -5.45
CA LEU A 184 -0.36 1.64 -6.79
C LEU A 184 -1.23 0.90 -7.81
N ALA A 185 -1.69 1.62 -8.84
CA ALA A 185 -2.46 1.06 -9.95
C ALA A 185 -1.75 1.32 -11.29
N HIS A 186 -1.62 0.29 -12.13
CA HIS A 186 -0.95 0.35 -13.45
C HIS A 186 0.47 0.93 -13.40
N VAL A 187 1.22 0.73 -12.31
CA VAL A 187 2.58 1.25 -12.14
C VAL A 187 3.62 0.23 -12.61
N LYS A 188 4.62 0.69 -13.37
CA LYS A 188 5.78 -0.12 -13.78
C LYS A 188 7.07 0.38 -13.12
N HIS A 189 8.09 -0.49 -13.03
CA HIS A 189 9.45 -0.11 -12.62
C HIS A 189 9.45 0.66 -11.30
N PHE A 190 8.98 0.01 -10.23
CA PHE A 190 8.73 0.66 -8.94
C PHE A 190 9.44 -0.02 -7.77
N THR A 191 9.75 0.78 -6.74
CA THR A 191 10.31 0.32 -5.46
C THR A 191 9.50 0.88 -4.30
N ILE A 192 9.16 0.05 -3.33
CA ILE A 192 8.67 0.43 -2.00
C ILE A 192 9.61 -0.20 -0.97
N GLU A 193 10.37 0.60 -0.20
CA GLU A 193 11.42 0.06 0.69
C GLU A 193 11.60 0.75 2.05
N ASN A 194 12.01 -0.04 3.05
CA ASN A 194 12.41 0.41 4.40
C ASN A 194 11.35 1.28 5.12
N LEU A 195 10.15 0.72 5.32
CA LEU A 195 9.02 1.40 5.97
C LEU A 195 8.49 0.57 7.15
N PHE A 196 8.30 1.21 8.31
CA PHE A 196 7.44 0.66 9.36
C PHE A 196 6.02 1.21 9.18
N MET A 197 5.07 0.31 8.91
CA MET A 197 3.67 0.63 8.70
C MET A 197 2.85 0.17 9.91
N LYS A 198 2.35 1.15 10.67
CA LYS A 198 1.53 0.91 11.85
C LYS A 198 0.09 1.34 11.56
N ASP A 199 -0.86 0.53 12.00
CA ASP A 199 -2.24 0.94 12.12
C ASP A 199 -2.91 1.53 10.83
N ALA A 200 -2.56 1.06 9.63
CA ALA A 200 -3.26 1.41 8.37
C ALA A 200 -4.78 1.17 8.43
N HIS A 201 -5.60 1.79 7.57
CA HIS A 201 -7.07 1.71 7.71
C HIS A 201 -7.71 0.48 7.04
N CYS A 202 -7.01 -0.19 6.13
CA CYS A 202 -7.35 -1.47 5.50
C CYS A 202 -6.02 -2.19 5.18
N TRP A 203 -5.87 -2.72 3.96
CA TRP A 203 -4.64 -3.32 3.44
C TRP A 203 -3.49 -2.32 3.55
N ALA A 204 -2.31 -2.73 4.00
CA ALA A 204 -1.20 -1.80 4.17
C ALA A 204 -0.61 -1.38 2.81
N ILE A 205 -0.41 -2.32 1.90
CA ILE A 205 0.04 -2.07 0.52
C ILE A 205 -0.85 -2.85 -0.44
N SER A 206 -1.40 -2.20 -1.46
CA SER A 206 -2.13 -2.85 -2.56
C SER A 206 -1.52 -2.44 -3.90
N LEU A 207 -1.18 -3.44 -4.70
CA LEU A 207 -0.61 -3.29 -6.04
C LEU A 207 -1.60 -3.87 -7.05
N GLU A 208 -1.99 -3.06 -8.04
CA GLU A 208 -3.02 -3.43 -9.03
C GLU A 208 -2.48 -3.27 -10.45
N ARG A 209 -2.46 -4.35 -11.23
CA ARG A 209 -1.97 -4.35 -12.64
C ARG A 209 -0.56 -3.77 -12.80
N CYS A 210 0.22 -3.80 -11.72
CA CYS A 210 1.58 -3.27 -11.64
C CYS A 210 2.62 -4.28 -12.13
N ALA A 211 3.77 -3.83 -12.63
CA ALA A 211 4.82 -4.74 -13.11
C ALA A 211 6.25 -4.27 -12.84
N HIS A 212 7.20 -5.20 -12.89
CA HIS A 212 8.64 -4.93 -12.75
C HIS A 212 8.97 -4.21 -11.43
N GLY A 213 8.54 -4.79 -10.31
CA GLY A 213 8.47 -4.12 -9.01
C GLY A 213 9.26 -4.77 -7.90
N LEU A 214 9.62 -3.98 -6.90
CA LEU A 214 10.31 -4.40 -5.68
C LEU A 214 9.59 -3.83 -4.45
N VAL A 215 9.16 -4.69 -3.54
CA VAL A 215 8.69 -4.30 -2.20
C VAL A 215 9.62 -4.98 -1.19
N ARG A 216 10.35 -4.20 -0.40
CA ARG A 216 11.38 -4.76 0.48
C ARG A 216 11.52 -4.11 1.84
N ASP A 217 11.99 -4.87 2.83
CA ASP A 217 12.33 -4.37 4.17
C ASP A 217 11.15 -3.61 4.82
N ILE A 218 9.98 -4.27 4.85
CA ILE A 218 8.75 -3.70 5.40
C ILE A 218 8.42 -4.37 6.74
N GLU A 219 8.08 -3.58 7.76
CA GLU A 219 7.62 -4.05 9.07
C GLU A 219 6.19 -3.58 9.33
N PHE A 220 5.33 -4.47 9.84
CA PHE A 220 3.93 -4.17 10.17
C PHE A 220 3.64 -4.26 11.67
N ASP A 221 2.90 -3.30 12.20
CA ASP A 221 2.19 -3.38 13.48
C ASP A 221 0.70 -3.04 13.26
N MET A 222 -0.06 -4.06 12.87
CA MET A 222 -1.48 -3.98 12.52
C MET A 222 -2.23 -5.18 13.10
N THR A 223 -3.46 -4.96 13.58
CA THR A 223 -4.26 -6.02 14.21
C THR A 223 -5.74 -5.89 13.88
N GLU A 224 -6.50 -7.00 13.99
CA GLU A 224 -7.93 -7.11 13.63
C GLU A 224 -8.88 -6.17 14.42
N SER A 225 -8.36 -5.39 15.37
CA SER A 225 -9.14 -4.63 16.33
C SER A 225 -8.29 -3.63 17.11
N ARG A 226 -8.82 -2.42 17.36
CA ARG A 226 -8.12 -1.37 18.14
C ARG A 226 -8.94 -0.89 19.33
N MET A 227 -8.27 -0.22 20.26
CA MET A 227 -8.91 0.59 21.28
C MET A 227 -9.09 2.01 20.75
N ILE A 228 -10.33 2.45 20.55
CA ILE A 228 -10.67 3.82 20.15
C ILE A 228 -11.71 4.34 21.15
N ASP A 229 -11.45 5.51 21.74
CA ASP A 229 -12.28 6.13 22.78
C ASP A 229 -12.62 5.19 23.94
N GLY A 230 -11.63 4.42 24.39
CA GLY A 230 -11.77 3.46 25.50
C GLY A 230 -12.55 2.18 25.14
N LYS A 231 -13.08 2.05 23.92
CA LYS A 231 -13.80 0.87 23.44
C LYS A 231 -12.96 0.05 22.48
N LYS A 232 -12.98 -1.28 22.64
CA LYS A 232 -12.45 -2.19 21.63
C LYS A 232 -13.39 -2.26 20.42
N TRP A 233 -12.88 -1.92 19.24
CA TRP A 233 -13.60 -1.99 17.96
C TRP A 233 -12.90 -2.96 17.01
N PRO A 234 -13.64 -3.72 16.18
CA PRO A 234 -13.06 -4.43 15.05
C PRO A 234 -12.46 -3.45 14.04
N ASN A 235 -11.37 -3.89 13.42
CA ASN A 235 -10.74 -3.28 12.27
C ASN A 235 -10.30 -4.42 11.33
N LEU A 236 -11.16 -4.75 10.35
CA LEU A 236 -11.01 -5.94 9.52
C LEU A 236 -10.26 -5.63 8.22
N ASN A 237 -9.80 -6.65 7.49
CA ASN A 237 -8.99 -6.48 6.26
C ASN A 237 -7.74 -5.64 6.51
N GLN A 238 -7.01 -5.99 7.56
CA GLN A 238 -5.72 -5.43 7.92
C GLN A 238 -4.62 -6.30 7.33
N ASP A 239 -4.74 -6.62 6.04
CA ASP A 239 -3.79 -7.39 5.25
C ASP A 239 -2.47 -6.60 5.06
N GLY A 240 -1.34 -7.28 4.86
CA GLY A 240 -0.03 -6.64 4.70
C GLY A 240 0.21 -6.16 3.27
N VAL A 241 0.64 -7.08 2.39
CA VAL A 241 0.90 -6.79 0.97
C VAL A 241 -0.06 -7.57 0.06
N ASP A 242 -0.95 -6.86 -0.62
CA ASP A 242 -1.86 -7.37 -1.64
C ASP A 242 -1.29 -7.19 -3.05
N LEU A 243 -1.15 -8.29 -3.79
CA LEU A 243 -1.03 -8.28 -5.25
C LEU A 243 -2.40 -8.61 -5.84
N ARG A 244 -2.93 -7.71 -6.65
CA ARG A 244 -4.24 -7.82 -7.31
C ARG A 244 -4.07 -8.21 -8.79
N GLN A 245 -5.19 -8.24 -9.54
CA GLN A 245 -5.26 -8.62 -10.96
C GLN A 245 -4.11 -8.00 -11.78
N GLY A 246 -3.52 -8.79 -12.69
CA GLY A 246 -2.48 -8.37 -13.63
C GLY A 246 -1.08 -8.07 -13.07
N CYS A 247 -0.87 -8.23 -11.76
CA CYS A 247 0.45 -8.03 -11.14
C CYS A 247 1.48 -9.07 -11.59
N ARG A 248 2.64 -8.62 -12.09
CA ARG A 248 3.68 -9.53 -12.60
C ARG A 248 5.09 -9.01 -12.48
N ASP A 249 6.09 -9.90 -12.55
CA ASP A 249 7.51 -9.53 -12.51
C ASP A 249 7.85 -8.73 -11.23
N ILE A 250 7.32 -9.16 -10.07
CA ILE A 250 7.44 -8.46 -8.78
C ILE A 250 8.19 -9.32 -7.76
N THR A 251 9.11 -8.70 -7.02
CA THR A 251 9.78 -9.29 -5.85
C THR A 251 9.27 -8.66 -4.56
N LEU A 252 8.84 -9.51 -3.62
CA LEU A 252 8.54 -9.19 -2.23
C LEU A 252 9.64 -9.80 -1.36
N GLU A 253 10.40 -9.00 -0.60
CA GLU A 253 11.57 -9.47 0.16
C GLU A 253 11.61 -8.87 1.57
N ASN A 254 12.03 -9.63 2.59
CA ASN A 254 12.20 -9.14 3.97
C ASN A 254 10.92 -8.50 4.54
N ILE A 255 9.77 -9.15 4.37
CA ILE A 255 8.47 -8.67 4.85
C ILE A 255 8.19 -9.23 6.24
N THR A 256 7.94 -8.37 7.23
CA THR A 256 7.96 -8.76 8.65
C THR A 256 6.84 -8.14 9.50
N GLY A 257 6.66 -8.66 10.71
CA GLY A 257 5.79 -8.07 11.73
C GLY A 257 4.45 -8.80 11.93
N VAL A 258 3.40 -8.02 12.20
CA VAL A 258 2.06 -8.52 12.55
C VAL A 258 1.00 -7.76 11.75
N THR A 259 0.09 -8.50 11.14
CA THR A 259 -1.08 -8.00 10.39
C THR A 259 -2.38 -8.42 11.06
N GLY A 260 -3.50 -7.76 10.78
CA GLY A 260 -4.80 -8.21 11.32
C GLY A 260 -5.46 -9.29 10.45
N ASP A 261 -5.19 -9.29 9.15
CA ASP A 261 -5.67 -10.27 8.16
C ASP A 261 -4.43 -10.93 7.50
N ASP A 262 -4.47 -11.35 6.22
CA ASP A 262 -3.37 -12.06 5.56
C ASP A 262 -2.08 -11.21 5.43
N LEU A 263 -0.90 -11.73 5.81
CA LEU A 263 0.36 -10.93 5.78
C LEU A 263 0.85 -10.65 4.35
N VAL A 264 0.75 -11.62 3.44
CA VAL A 264 0.94 -11.43 1.99
C VAL A 264 -0.16 -12.17 1.25
N ALA A 265 -0.87 -11.47 0.36
CA ALA A 265 -1.99 -12.01 -0.41
C ALA A 265 -1.79 -11.79 -1.91
N LEU A 266 -1.84 -12.86 -2.70
CA LEU A 266 -1.97 -12.81 -4.15
C LEU A 266 -3.44 -13.14 -4.47
N THR A 267 -4.24 -12.11 -4.77
CA THR A 267 -5.70 -12.21 -4.88
C THR A 267 -6.18 -11.83 -6.28
N ASN A 268 -6.33 -12.85 -7.14
CA ASN A 268 -6.73 -12.73 -8.53
C ASN A 268 -8.17 -13.25 -8.78
N ILE A 269 -9.17 -12.50 -8.33
CA ILE A 269 -10.59 -12.86 -8.43
C ILE A 269 -11.37 -11.82 -9.24
N VAL A 270 -12.41 -12.25 -9.95
CA VAL A 270 -13.28 -11.38 -10.76
C VAL A 270 -14.42 -10.81 -9.92
N GLY A 271 -14.80 -9.57 -10.20
CA GLY A 271 -16.05 -8.93 -9.76
C GLY A 271 -16.68 -8.11 -10.90
N ASP A 272 -17.73 -7.37 -10.58
CA ASP A 272 -18.42 -6.46 -11.52
C ASP A 272 -18.52 -5.05 -10.92
N VAL A 273 -17.36 -4.43 -10.67
CA VAL A 273 -17.26 -3.06 -10.15
C VAL A 273 -16.28 -2.25 -11.01
N PRO A 274 -16.72 -1.12 -11.62
CA PRO A 274 -15.85 -0.25 -12.41
C PRO A 274 -14.73 0.41 -11.59
N ALA A 275 -13.67 0.78 -12.31
CA ALA A 275 -12.57 1.57 -11.77
C ALA A 275 -13.02 2.95 -11.27
N GLY A 276 -12.26 3.51 -10.33
CA GLY A 276 -12.50 4.84 -9.77
C GLY A 276 -13.79 5.00 -8.96
N THR A 277 -14.52 3.91 -8.67
CA THR A 277 -15.71 3.96 -7.80
C THR A 277 -15.32 3.73 -6.34
N ASP A 278 -16.08 4.28 -5.40
CA ASP A 278 -15.89 4.04 -3.95
C ASP A 278 -16.70 2.86 -3.41
N ARG A 279 -17.16 1.97 -4.31
CA ARG A 279 -17.89 0.74 -3.99
C ARG A 279 -16.99 -0.51 -4.12
N SER A 280 -15.67 -0.30 -4.15
CA SER A 280 -14.64 -1.31 -4.37
C SER A 280 -13.47 -1.07 -3.45
N THR A 281 -12.84 -2.14 -2.96
CA THR A 281 -11.51 -2.09 -2.34
C THR A 281 -10.39 -2.03 -3.37
N MET A 282 -10.70 -2.33 -4.64
CA MET A 282 -9.75 -2.36 -5.75
C MET A 282 -10.05 -1.21 -6.72
N VAL A 283 -9.15 -0.25 -6.86
CA VAL A 283 -9.41 1.04 -7.53
C VAL A 283 -9.42 0.93 -9.06
N SER A 284 -8.67 0.00 -9.64
CA SER A 284 -8.56 -0.21 -11.10
C SER A 284 -9.68 -1.06 -11.71
N GLY A 285 -10.72 -1.36 -10.92
CA GLY A 285 -11.88 -2.14 -11.33
C GLY A 285 -11.62 -3.65 -11.27
N THR A 286 -12.68 -4.42 -11.02
CA THR A 286 -12.61 -5.86 -10.72
C THR A 286 -13.04 -6.78 -11.87
N ALA A 287 -13.49 -6.22 -12.98
CA ALA A 287 -13.90 -6.97 -14.17
C ALA A 287 -12.78 -7.85 -14.74
N PHE A 288 -13.14 -8.99 -15.32
CA PHE A 288 -12.19 -9.86 -16.02
C PHE A 288 -11.57 -9.13 -17.21
N ARG A 289 -10.25 -9.22 -17.38
CA ARG A 289 -9.52 -8.82 -18.59
C ARG A 289 -8.56 -9.94 -18.97
N GLU A 290 -8.34 -10.15 -20.26
CA GLU A 290 -7.33 -11.10 -20.72
C GLU A 290 -5.92 -10.57 -20.37
N GLY A 291 -5.04 -11.45 -19.90
CA GLY A 291 -3.68 -11.08 -19.47
C GLY A 291 -3.57 -10.58 -18.01
N ASP A 292 -4.67 -10.47 -17.27
CA ASP A 292 -4.67 -10.11 -15.84
C ASP A 292 -4.26 -11.27 -14.88
N ASP A 293 -3.57 -12.29 -15.39
CA ASP A 293 -2.97 -13.35 -14.57
C ASP A 293 -1.87 -12.79 -13.66
N ILE A 294 -1.86 -13.19 -12.38
CA ILE A 294 -0.76 -12.85 -11.46
C ILE A 294 0.37 -13.85 -11.69
N ARG A 295 1.54 -13.37 -12.10
CA ARG A 295 2.61 -14.26 -12.55
C ARG A 295 4.03 -13.73 -12.39
N ASP A 296 4.98 -14.65 -12.36
CA ASP A 296 6.42 -14.33 -12.35
C ASP A 296 6.77 -13.51 -11.08
N ILE A 297 6.34 -14.05 -9.93
CA ILE A 297 6.43 -13.41 -8.61
C ILE A 297 7.47 -14.12 -7.74
N ILE A 298 8.27 -13.34 -7.01
CA ILE A 298 9.21 -13.84 -6.00
C ILE A 298 8.76 -13.35 -4.62
N ILE A 299 8.67 -14.25 -3.65
CA ILE A 299 8.37 -13.97 -2.24
C ILE A 299 9.50 -14.56 -1.40
N ARG A 300 10.26 -13.74 -0.68
CA ARG A 300 11.45 -14.15 0.08
C ARG A 300 11.52 -13.58 1.48
N ASN A 301 12.04 -14.39 2.41
CA ASN A 301 12.30 -14.01 3.80
C ASN A 301 11.10 -13.29 4.47
N VAL A 302 9.95 -13.94 4.45
CA VAL A 302 8.72 -13.44 5.10
C VAL A 302 8.67 -13.98 6.53
N ARG A 303 8.63 -13.09 7.53
CA ARG A 303 8.64 -13.46 8.95
C ARG A 303 7.62 -12.68 9.77
N GLY A 304 6.45 -13.27 9.99
CA GLY A 304 5.36 -12.63 10.72
C GLY A 304 4.18 -13.55 11.00
N HIS A 305 3.06 -12.97 11.43
CA HIS A 305 1.79 -13.68 11.55
C HIS A 305 0.57 -12.74 11.47
N SER A 306 -0.56 -13.30 11.06
CA SER A 306 -1.88 -12.66 11.18
C SER A 306 -2.38 -12.75 12.63
N HIS A 307 -2.50 -11.60 13.29
CA HIS A 307 -3.16 -11.45 14.58
C HIS A 307 -4.60 -11.97 14.56
N GLY A 308 -5.38 -11.75 13.51
CA GLY A 308 -6.74 -12.31 13.37
C GLY A 308 -6.77 -13.83 13.24
N GLY A 309 -5.60 -14.46 13.05
CA GLY A 309 -5.47 -15.89 12.87
C GLY A 309 -5.80 -16.35 11.44
N HIS A 310 -5.63 -15.48 10.45
CA HIS A 310 -5.85 -15.78 9.03
C HIS A 310 -4.62 -16.51 8.45
N HIS A 311 -3.94 -15.97 7.43
CA HIS A 311 -2.79 -16.61 6.80
C HIS A 311 -1.51 -15.76 6.86
N VAL A 312 -0.34 -16.40 6.76
CA VAL A 312 0.94 -15.67 6.61
C VAL A 312 1.18 -15.38 5.12
N VAL A 313 0.96 -16.36 4.24
CA VAL A 313 0.88 -16.16 2.78
C VAL A 313 -0.38 -16.82 2.24
N ARG A 314 -1.07 -16.16 1.30
CA ARG A 314 -2.22 -16.71 0.57
C ARG A 314 -2.10 -16.50 -0.93
N LEU A 315 -2.34 -17.56 -1.68
CA LEU A 315 -2.63 -17.53 -3.11
C LEU A 315 -4.14 -17.78 -3.28
N LEU A 316 -4.86 -16.87 -3.91
CA LEU A 316 -6.29 -16.97 -4.20
C LEU A 316 -6.54 -16.50 -5.63
N ASN A 317 -6.97 -17.41 -6.50
CA ASN A 317 -7.46 -17.06 -7.83
C ASN A 317 -8.75 -17.80 -8.16
N ALA A 318 -9.55 -17.24 -9.08
CA ALA A 318 -10.85 -17.79 -9.47
C ALA A 318 -11.34 -17.24 -10.82
N SER A 319 -12.46 -17.78 -11.31
CA SER A 319 -13.18 -17.25 -12.48
C SER A 319 -12.32 -17.11 -13.75
N GLY A 320 -11.43 -18.07 -13.99
CA GLY A 320 -10.54 -18.13 -15.17
C GLY A 320 -9.24 -17.32 -15.06
N LEU A 321 -9.11 -16.46 -14.04
CA LEU A 321 -7.86 -15.77 -13.70
C LEU A 321 -6.93 -16.72 -12.92
N LYS A 322 -5.62 -16.59 -13.16
CA LYS A 322 -4.60 -17.58 -12.74
C LYS A 322 -3.56 -16.98 -11.80
N ILE A 323 -2.87 -17.88 -11.10
CA ILE A 323 -1.62 -17.60 -10.38
C ILE A 323 -0.57 -18.61 -10.84
N HIS A 324 0.54 -18.15 -11.41
CA HIS A 324 1.60 -19.07 -11.86
C HIS A 324 3.01 -18.50 -11.88
N ASN A 325 4.02 -19.37 -11.95
CA ASN A 325 5.45 -18.99 -11.89
C ASN A 325 5.74 -18.18 -10.60
N VAL A 326 5.43 -18.76 -9.43
CA VAL A 326 5.63 -18.09 -8.13
C VAL A 326 6.68 -18.83 -7.31
N LEU A 327 7.73 -18.14 -6.88
CA LEU A 327 8.71 -18.63 -5.91
C LEU A 327 8.35 -18.11 -4.50
N ILE A 328 8.29 -19.01 -3.53
CA ILE A 328 8.13 -18.71 -2.10
C ILE A 328 9.29 -19.39 -1.38
N ASP A 329 10.26 -18.62 -0.86
CA ASP A 329 11.47 -19.17 -0.24
C ASP A 329 11.83 -18.44 1.07
N GLY A 330 11.81 -19.16 2.18
CA GLY A 330 12.05 -18.60 3.51
C GLY A 330 10.78 -17.95 4.08
N LEU A 331 9.89 -18.78 4.62
CA LEU A 331 8.63 -18.36 5.23
C LEU A 331 8.57 -18.82 6.70
N ILE A 332 8.65 -17.88 7.64
CA ILE A 332 8.71 -18.14 9.08
C ILE A 332 7.47 -17.57 9.76
N ASP A 333 6.54 -18.44 10.13
CA ASP A 333 5.35 -18.11 10.90
C ASP A 333 5.70 -17.87 12.37
N THR A 334 5.43 -16.65 12.85
CA THR A 334 5.72 -16.24 14.24
C THR A 334 4.51 -16.31 15.18
N SER A 335 3.43 -17.00 14.78
CA SER A 335 2.18 -17.03 15.55
C SER A 335 2.37 -17.48 17.01
N PRO A 336 1.81 -16.77 18.00
CA PRO A 336 1.85 -17.21 19.40
C PRO A 336 1.04 -18.50 19.59
N ALA A 337 1.54 -19.41 20.43
CA ALA A 337 0.97 -20.76 20.58
C ALA A 337 -0.54 -20.79 20.89
N GLY A 338 -1.04 -19.81 21.66
CA GLY A 338 -2.45 -19.67 22.02
C GLY A 338 -3.34 -18.99 20.96
N LYS A 339 -2.76 -18.34 19.93
CA LYS A 339 -3.50 -17.71 18.83
C LYS A 339 -2.85 -18.01 17.47
N PRO A 340 -2.80 -19.30 17.04
CA PRO A 340 -2.18 -19.70 15.79
C PRO A 340 -2.99 -19.25 14.58
N CYS A 341 -2.29 -18.74 13.56
CA CYS A 341 -2.80 -18.57 12.20
C CYS A 341 -3.47 -19.85 11.67
N LYS A 342 -4.45 -19.69 10.79
CA LYS A 342 -5.16 -20.79 10.12
C LYS A 342 -4.22 -21.55 9.18
N ALA A 343 -3.41 -20.85 8.39
CA ALA A 343 -2.34 -21.51 7.63
C ALA A 343 -1.09 -20.63 7.44
N THR A 344 0.09 -21.23 7.47
CA THR A 344 1.34 -20.51 7.13
C THR A 344 1.33 -20.16 5.65
N LEU A 345 1.00 -21.12 4.78
CA LEU A 345 0.68 -20.89 3.37
C LEU A 345 -0.70 -21.47 3.03
N LYS A 346 -1.58 -20.68 2.41
CA LYS A 346 -2.82 -21.15 1.78
C LYS A 346 -2.74 -21.03 0.26
N ILE A 347 -3.23 -22.06 -0.45
CA ILE A 347 -3.26 -22.12 -1.92
C ILE A 347 -4.68 -22.43 -2.38
N GLY A 348 -5.31 -21.49 -3.08
CA GLY A 348 -6.70 -21.55 -3.53
C GLY A 348 -7.73 -21.47 -2.39
N ASP A 349 -9.01 -21.54 -2.73
CA ASP A 349 -10.13 -21.49 -1.79
C ASP A 349 -11.30 -22.32 -2.32
N SER A 350 -12.08 -22.94 -1.44
CA SER A 350 -13.25 -23.74 -1.82
C SER A 350 -14.58 -23.04 -1.58
N ASN A 351 -14.55 -21.82 -1.01
CA ASN A 351 -15.73 -21.00 -0.75
C ASN A 351 -16.32 -20.45 -2.08
N PRO A 352 -17.59 -20.75 -2.43
CA PRO A 352 -18.21 -20.26 -3.66
C PRO A 352 -18.35 -18.73 -3.72
N VAL A 353 -18.34 -18.02 -2.57
CA VAL A 353 -18.31 -16.54 -2.54
C VAL A 353 -17.05 -15.97 -3.22
N TRP A 354 -15.96 -16.75 -3.26
CA TRP A 354 -14.72 -16.40 -3.95
C TRP A 354 -14.55 -17.16 -5.28
N GLY A 355 -15.63 -17.71 -5.85
CA GLY A 355 -15.62 -18.52 -7.06
C GLY A 355 -15.35 -20.02 -6.86
N GLY A 356 -14.94 -20.43 -5.66
CA GLY A 356 -14.72 -21.84 -5.30
C GLY A 356 -13.46 -22.47 -5.93
N VAL A 357 -13.43 -23.80 -5.93
CA VAL A 357 -12.24 -24.58 -6.32
C VAL A 357 -11.94 -24.40 -7.81
N THR A 358 -10.74 -23.92 -8.11
CA THR A 358 -10.26 -23.66 -9.47
C THR A 358 -10.11 -24.92 -10.33
N PRO A 359 -10.27 -24.79 -11.66
CA PRO A 359 -9.81 -25.78 -12.63
C PRO A 359 -8.35 -26.21 -12.41
N VAL A 360 -8.03 -27.46 -12.76
CA VAL A 360 -6.70 -28.04 -12.61
C VAL A 360 -5.75 -27.45 -13.65
N GLY A 361 -4.90 -26.51 -13.22
CA GLY A 361 -3.92 -25.80 -14.05
C GLY A 361 -3.89 -24.28 -13.82
N ASP A 362 -5.00 -23.71 -13.33
CA ASP A 362 -5.12 -22.26 -13.08
C ASP A 362 -4.28 -21.78 -11.88
N THR A 363 -3.83 -22.70 -11.04
CA THR A 363 -2.82 -22.45 -10.01
C THR A 363 -1.67 -23.43 -10.26
N SER A 364 -0.55 -22.96 -10.85
CA SER A 364 0.49 -23.87 -11.37
C SER A 364 1.91 -23.29 -11.34
N ARG A 365 2.93 -24.16 -11.36
CA ARG A 365 4.36 -23.76 -11.33
C ARG A 365 4.67 -22.85 -10.12
N ILE A 366 4.28 -23.34 -8.95
CA ILE A 366 4.57 -22.74 -7.65
C ILE A 366 5.75 -23.51 -7.01
N LEU A 367 6.81 -22.81 -6.64
CA LEU A 367 7.99 -23.38 -5.99
C LEU A 367 8.00 -22.89 -4.54
N ILE A 368 7.83 -23.80 -3.59
CA ILE A 368 7.72 -23.51 -2.15
C ILE A 368 8.88 -24.17 -1.43
N ASN A 369 9.68 -23.37 -0.73
CA ASN A 369 10.89 -23.80 -0.08
C ASN A 369 11.09 -23.13 1.29
N ASN A 370 11.80 -23.81 2.20
CA ASN A 370 12.22 -23.26 3.51
C ASN A 370 11.05 -22.68 4.34
N VAL A 371 10.04 -23.50 4.65
CA VAL A 371 8.86 -23.08 5.43
C VAL A 371 8.97 -23.56 6.87
N SER A 372 8.77 -22.69 7.86
CA SER A 372 8.66 -23.02 9.28
C SER A 372 7.33 -22.50 9.85
N SER A 373 6.54 -23.40 10.44
CA SER A 373 5.11 -23.18 10.68
C SER A 373 4.67 -23.36 12.14
N ALA A 374 4.04 -22.32 12.71
CA ALA A 374 3.30 -22.36 13.98
C ALA A 374 1.77 -22.51 13.81
N SER A 375 1.27 -22.23 12.60
CA SER A 375 -0.14 -22.31 12.17
C SER A 375 -0.80 -23.67 12.35
N ARG A 376 -2.14 -23.64 12.44
CA ARG A 376 -3.01 -24.83 12.46
C ARG A 376 -2.74 -25.74 11.27
N HIS A 377 -2.72 -25.20 10.05
CA HIS A 377 -2.20 -25.88 8.85
C HIS A 377 -0.84 -25.29 8.46
N THR A 378 0.09 -26.13 8.02
CA THR A 378 1.39 -25.64 7.54
C THR A 378 1.27 -25.16 6.09
N ILE A 379 1.01 -26.06 5.15
CA ILE A 379 0.54 -25.72 3.81
C ILE A 379 -0.89 -26.23 3.65
N LEU A 380 -1.84 -25.33 3.34
CA LEU A 380 -3.25 -25.61 3.14
C LEU A 380 -3.62 -25.43 1.67
N ILE A 381 -3.79 -26.52 0.93
CA ILE A 381 -4.26 -26.50 -0.45
C ILE A 381 -5.78 -26.67 -0.44
N ALA A 382 -6.49 -25.59 -0.75
CA ALA A 382 -7.95 -25.49 -0.80
C ALA A 382 -8.47 -25.10 -2.21
N GLY A 383 -7.60 -25.01 -3.22
CA GLY A 383 -7.96 -25.00 -4.65
C GLY A 383 -7.31 -26.16 -5.40
N SER A 384 -7.04 -25.97 -6.70
CA SER A 384 -6.14 -26.86 -7.45
C SER A 384 -4.66 -26.49 -7.25
N LEU A 385 -3.76 -27.39 -7.63
CA LEU A 385 -2.33 -27.09 -7.78
C LEU A 385 -1.66 -28.04 -8.79
N THR A 386 -0.93 -27.49 -9.77
CA THR A 386 -0.17 -28.32 -10.72
C THR A 386 1.29 -27.94 -10.90
N ASP A 387 2.10 -28.90 -11.34
CA ASP A 387 3.46 -28.68 -11.88
C ASP A 387 4.37 -27.90 -10.92
N SER A 388 4.31 -28.26 -9.64
CA SER A 388 4.79 -27.46 -8.50
C SER A 388 5.72 -28.27 -7.58
N VAL A 389 6.54 -27.60 -6.78
CA VAL A 389 7.50 -28.23 -5.87
C VAL A 389 7.32 -27.68 -4.46
N ILE A 390 7.33 -28.57 -3.46
CA ILE A 390 7.23 -28.23 -2.05
C ILE A 390 8.37 -28.93 -1.30
N SER A 391 9.41 -28.18 -0.91
CA SER A 391 10.61 -28.70 -0.25
C SER A 391 10.92 -28.01 1.07
N ASN A 392 11.61 -28.72 1.98
CA ASN A 392 12.17 -28.17 3.23
C ASN A 392 11.10 -27.47 4.09
N VAL A 393 10.09 -28.25 4.52
CA VAL A 393 8.92 -27.76 5.26
C VAL A 393 8.93 -28.33 6.68
N ILE A 394 9.00 -27.46 7.68
CA ILE A 394 9.00 -27.81 9.11
C ILE A 394 7.67 -27.39 9.74
N ARG A 395 6.94 -28.37 10.27
CA ARG A 395 5.72 -28.17 11.07
C ARG A 395 6.08 -28.22 12.55
N ASN A 396 5.97 -27.09 13.25
CA ASN A 396 6.27 -26.95 14.68
C ASN A 396 5.08 -27.34 15.59
N ARG A 397 4.21 -28.25 15.12
CA ARG A 397 3.02 -28.74 15.84
C ARG A 397 2.97 -30.26 15.82
N SER A 398 2.58 -30.83 16.96
CA SER A 398 2.50 -32.28 17.19
C SER A 398 1.37 -32.99 16.44
N ASP A 399 0.38 -32.25 15.94
CA ASP A 399 -0.84 -32.78 15.32
C ASP A 399 -0.91 -32.49 13.81
N GLY A 400 -1.47 -33.41 13.02
CA GLY A 400 -1.76 -33.21 11.58
C GLY A 400 -0.54 -33.11 10.65
N SER A 401 -0.77 -33.15 9.34
CA SER A 401 0.30 -33.22 8.32
C SER A 401 0.88 -31.86 7.91
N PRO A 402 2.15 -31.77 7.47
CA PRO A 402 2.74 -30.57 6.89
C PRO A 402 2.01 -30.01 5.65
N ILE A 403 1.29 -30.86 4.90
CA ILE A 403 0.43 -30.46 3.78
C ILE A 403 -0.99 -30.98 4.03
N THR A 404 -1.98 -30.10 3.93
CA THR A 404 -3.41 -30.41 4.02
C THR A 404 -4.07 -30.21 2.66
N TYR A 405 -4.67 -31.26 2.10
CA TYR A 405 -5.40 -31.23 0.82
C TYR A 405 -6.92 -31.08 1.07
N ALA A 406 -7.35 -29.87 1.40
CA ALA A 406 -8.73 -29.59 1.83
C ALA A 406 -9.77 -29.78 0.70
N SER A 407 -9.37 -29.62 -0.56
CA SER A 407 -10.21 -29.88 -1.74
C SER A 407 -10.04 -31.28 -2.33
N GLY A 408 -9.39 -32.20 -1.61
CA GLY A 408 -9.07 -33.55 -2.11
C GLY A 408 -7.81 -33.60 -2.98
N LYS A 409 -7.34 -34.82 -3.25
CA LYS A 409 -6.09 -35.04 -4.01
C LYS A 409 -6.28 -34.98 -5.53
N ASP A 410 -7.49 -35.16 -6.03
CA ASP A 410 -7.78 -35.20 -7.48
C ASP A 410 -7.61 -33.83 -8.16
N HIS A 411 -7.60 -32.75 -7.37
CA HIS A 411 -7.29 -31.40 -7.81
C HIS A 411 -5.77 -31.10 -7.87
N ILE A 412 -4.91 -32.10 -7.59
CA ILE A 412 -3.45 -31.99 -7.50
C ILE A 412 -2.80 -32.83 -8.61
N ARG A 413 -1.88 -32.25 -9.39
CA ARG A 413 -1.21 -32.96 -10.49
C ARG A 413 0.26 -32.57 -10.63
N ASN A 414 1.16 -33.55 -10.75
CA ASN A 414 2.60 -33.29 -10.91
C ASN A 414 3.15 -32.32 -9.84
N VAL A 415 2.80 -32.57 -8.56
CA VAL A 415 3.32 -31.82 -7.42
C VAL A 415 4.32 -32.70 -6.68
N GLN A 416 5.58 -32.27 -6.63
CA GLN A 416 6.67 -33.00 -5.97
C GLN A 416 6.86 -32.50 -4.55
N THR A 417 7.11 -33.41 -3.61
CA THR A 417 7.29 -33.07 -2.19
C THR A 417 8.56 -33.71 -1.63
N SER A 418 9.37 -32.96 -0.88
CA SER A 418 10.60 -33.46 -0.26
C SER A 418 10.88 -32.78 1.08
N ASN A 419 11.69 -33.42 1.93
CA ASN A 419 12.15 -32.87 3.21
C ASN A 419 11.01 -32.26 4.07
N LEU A 420 9.90 -33.00 4.18
CA LEU A 420 8.78 -32.64 5.05
C LEU A 420 9.04 -33.16 6.46
N VAL A 421 9.17 -32.25 7.43
CA VAL A 421 9.48 -32.56 8.83
C VAL A 421 8.31 -32.14 9.71
N GLN A 422 7.93 -33.01 10.64
CA GLN A 422 7.03 -32.69 11.74
C GLN A 422 7.81 -32.79 13.05
N VAL A 423 7.83 -31.69 13.80
CA VAL A 423 8.46 -31.64 15.12
C VAL A 423 7.53 -32.37 16.10
N GLN A 424 7.97 -33.54 16.56
CA GLN A 424 7.36 -34.17 17.72
C GLN A 424 7.66 -33.32 18.97
N PRO A 425 6.74 -33.24 19.95
CA PRO A 425 7.05 -32.61 21.21
C PRO A 425 8.19 -33.38 21.88
N ALA A 426 9.08 -32.68 22.56
CA ALA A 426 10.06 -33.35 23.42
C ALA A 426 9.29 -34.16 24.47
N VAL A 427 9.73 -35.40 24.70
CA VAL A 427 9.25 -36.20 25.83
C VAL A 427 9.99 -35.69 27.07
N GLU A 428 9.23 -35.18 28.04
CA GLU A 428 9.72 -34.77 29.37
C GLU A 428 10.01 -35.99 30.27
#